data_AF-A0A0Q8UK40-F1
#
_entry.id   AF-A0A0Q8UK40-F1
#
_cell.length_a   1.000
_cell.length_b   1.000
_cell.length_c   1.000
_cell.angle_alpha   90.00
_cell.angle_beta   90.00
_cell.angle_gamma   90.00
#
_symmetry.space_group_name_H-M   'P 1'
#
loop_
_entity.id
_entity.type
_entity.pdbx_description
1 polymer ?
#
loop_
_entity_poly.entity_id
_entity_poly.type
_entity_poly.pdbx_seq_one_letter_code
_entity_poly.pdbx_strand_id
1 'polypeptide(L)'
;MMLAGLGVWALHFTGLYAIASLEDLVGGEGWRLGGAVFSLLCLALCGGVLARALTDLRRPEAAPARFTSTVAAVGAGLGLVSVAWQSLVLVRF
;
A
#
# COMPACT_ATOMS: atom_id res chain seq x y z
N MET A 1 13.92 0.44 3.52
CA MET A 1 13.33 -0.88 3.16
C MET A 1 12.38 -1.39 4.24
N MET A 2 12.80 -1.48 5.52
CA MET A 2 11.97 -2.09 6.60
C MET A 2 10.53 -1.57 6.71
N LEU A 3 10.30 -0.26 6.58
CA LEU A 3 8.96 0.34 6.71
C LEU A 3 8.33 0.73 5.37
N ALA A 4 8.89 0.29 4.24
CA ALA A 4 8.43 0.74 2.93
C ALA A 4 6.95 0.42 2.67
N GLY A 5 6.49 -0.77 3.06
CA GLY A 5 5.08 -1.15 2.96
C GLY A 5 4.14 -0.28 3.77
N LEU A 6 4.53 0.09 5.00
CA LEU A 6 3.77 1.01 5.84
C LEU A 6 3.81 2.44 5.31
N GLY A 7 4.90 2.85 4.68
CA GLY A 7 5.01 4.13 3.97
C GLY A 7 4.07 4.22 2.77
N VAL A 8 3.98 3.15 1.97
CA VAL A 8 2.99 3.07 0.86
C VAL A 8 1.57 3.13 1.40
N TRP A 9 1.28 2.43 2.51
CA TRP A 9 -0.03 2.51 3.15
C TRP A 9 -0.36 3.93 3.67
N ALA A 10 0.58 4.62 4.32
CA ALA A 10 0.36 5.99 4.78
C ALA A 10 0.10 6.94 3.61
N LEU A 11 0.86 6.82 2.53
CA LEU A 11 0.64 7.57 1.29
C LEU A 11 -0.75 7.29 0.70
N HIS A 12 -1.15 6.00 0.67
CA HIS A 12 -2.48 5.62 0.20
C HIS A 12 -3.59 6.27 1.01
N PHE A 13 -3.50 6.20 2.34
CA PHE A 13 -4.49 6.78 3.25
C PHE A 13 -4.61 8.29 3.05
N THR A 14 -3.49 9.01 3.06
CA THR A 14 -3.47 10.46 2.85
C THR A 14 -3.95 10.83 1.44
N GLY A 15 -3.58 10.06 0.43
CA GLY A 15 -3.99 10.29 -0.96
C GLY A 15 -5.50 10.13 -1.17
N LEU A 16 -6.11 9.06 -0.63
CA LEU A 16 -7.56 8.90 -0.69
C LEU A 16 -8.29 10.00 0.07
N TYR A 17 -7.77 10.41 1.23
CA TYR A 17 -8.36 11.53 1.98
C TYR A 17 -8.34 12.83 1.15
N ALA A 18 -7.22 13.11 0.47
CA ALA A 18 -7.12 14.28 -0.40
C ALA A 18 -8.07 14.20 -1.60
N ILE A 19 -8.20 13.03 -2.24
CA ILE A 19 -9.13 12.81 -3.36
C ILE A 19 -10.57 13.05 -2.92
N ALA A 20 -10.99 12.47 -1.79
CA ALA A 20 -12.33 12.66 -1.24
C ALA A 20 -12.59 14.14 -0.89
N SER A 21 -11.61 14.82 -0.29
CA SER A 21 -11.72 16.24 0.04
C SER A 21 -11.89 17.12 -1.21
N LEU A 22 -11.26 16.75 -2.33
CA LEU A 22 -11.42 17.43 -3.61
C LEU A 22 -12.79 17.16 -4.23
N GLU A 23 -13.27 15.92 -4.17
CA GLU A 23 -14.63 15.56 -4.62
C GLU A 23 -15.69 16.41 -3.90
N ASP A 24 -15.56 16.60 -2.59
CA ASP A 24 -16.47 17.44 -1.79
C ASP A 24 -16.43 18.94 -2.19
N LEU A 25 -15.30 19.41 -2.73
CA LEU A 25 -15.11 20.82 -3.10
C LEU A 25 -15.55 21.16 -4.53
N VAL A 26 -15.21 20.30 -5.50
CA VAL A 26 -15.43 20.56 -6.94
C VAL A 26 -16.49 19.66 -7.58
N GLY A 27 -16.91 18.59 -6.90
CA GLY A 27 -17.87 17.62 -7.42
C GLY A 27 -17.36 16.82 -8.63
N GLY A 28 -18.22 15.93 -9.13
CA GLY A 28 -18.00 15.16 -10.37
C GLY A 28 -17.69 13.67 -10.16
N GLU A 29 -18.17 12.83 -11.08
CA GLU A 29 -18.10 11.36 -10.93
C GLU A 29 -16.70 10.77 -11.19
N GLY A 30 -15.76 11.55 -11.74
CA GLY A 30 -14.42 11.09 -12.11
C GLY A 30 -13.49 10.78 -10.93
N TRP A 31 -13.78 11.30 -9.75
CA TRP A 31 -12.93 11.13 -8.55
C TRP A 31 -12.90 9.69 -8.04
N ARG A 32 -14.01 8.95 -8.22
CA ARG A 32 -14.08 7.52 -7.89
C ARG A 32 -13.12 6.68 -8.72
N LEU A 33 -13.06 6.93 -10.03
CA LEU A 33 -12.11 6.25 -10.92
C LEU A 33 -10.66 6.63 -10.57
N GLY A 34 -10.41 7.92 -10.27
CA GLY A 34 -9.11 8.40 -9.82
C GLY A 34 -8.64 7.71 -8.55
N GLY A 35 -9.52 7.61 -7.54
CA GLY A 35 -9.27 6.87 -6.30
C GLY A 35 -8.97 5.40 -6.55
N ALA A 36 -9.77 4.73 -7.40
CA ALA A 36 -9.56 3.32 -7.73
C ALA A 36 -8.21 3.06 -8.43
N VAL A 37 -7.82 3.90 -9.40
CA VAL A 37 -6.52 3.79 -10.08
C VAL A 37 -5.38 4.04 -9.10
N PHE A 38 -5.49 5.07 -8.25
CA PHE A 38 -4.48 5.36 -7.24
C PHE A 38 -4.31 4.20 -6.24
N SER A 39 -5.42 3.64 -5.76
CA SER A 39 -5.45 2.46 -4.90
C SER A 39 -4.78 1.24 -5.55
N LEU A 40 -5.05 0.98 -6.83
CA LEU A 40 -4.40 -0.11 -7.57
C LEU A 40 -2.88 0.07 -7.66
N LEU A 41 -2.41 1.31 -7.88
CA LEU A 41 -0.98 1.61 -7.89
C LEU A 41 -0.34 1.36 -6.51
N CYS A 42 -0.98 1.81 -5.43
CA CYS A 42 -0.50 1.55 -4.07
C CYS A 42 -0.49 0.04 -3.75
N LEU A 43 -1.51 -0.69 -4.19
CA LEU A 43 -1.58 -2.15 -4.01
C LEU A 43 -0.43 -2.86 -4.75
N ALA A 44 -0.16 -2.46 -5.99
CA ALA A 44 0.96 -2.99 -6.78
C ALA A 44 2.31 -2.69 -6.12
N LEU A 45 2.49 -1.47 -5.58
CA LEU A 45 3.71 -1.10 -4.85
C LEU A 45 3.90 -1.94 -3.58
N CYS A 46 2.85 -2.10 -2.75
CA CYS A 46 2.91 -3.01 -1.58
C CYS A 46 3.25 -4.44 -1.99
N GLY A 47 2.64 -4.95 -3.08
CA GLY A 47 2.91 -6.27 -3.62
C GLY A 47 4.36 -6.43 -4.08
N GLY A 48 4.91 -5.42 -4.76
CA GLY A 48 6.32 -5.39 -5.18
C GLY A 48 7.29 -5.39 -3.99
N VAL A 49 7.02 -4.59 -2.96
CA VAL A 49 7.83 -4.57 -1.72
C VAL A 49 7.77 -5.93 -1.01
N LEU A 50 6.58 -6.54 -0.90
CA LEU A 50 6.41 -7.85 -0.29
C LEU A 50 7.15 -8.94 -1.07
N ALA A 51 6.98 -8.99 -2.39
CA ALA A 51 7.66 -9.95 -3.25
C ALA A 51 9.19 -9.85 -3.12
N ARG A 52 9.72 -8.62 -3.07
CA ARG A 52 11.15 -8.39 -2.85
C ARG A 52 11.59 -8.87 -1.46
N ALA A 53 10.88 -8.50 -0.41
CA ALA A 53 11.23 -8.91 0.96
C ALA A 53 11.19 -10.44 1.14
N LEU A 54 10.22 -11.12 0.52
CA LEU A 54 10.14 -12.58 0.50
C LEU A 54 11.28 -13.22 -0.31
N THR A 55 11.72 -12.58 -1.39
CA THR A 55 12.87 -13.04 -2.18
C THR A 55 14.17 -12.92 -1.38
N ASP A 56 14.35 -11.81 -0.65
CA ASP A 56 15.51 -11.59 0.20
C ASP A 56 15.52 -12.56 1.41
N LEU A 57 14.36 -12.90 1.98
CA LEU A 57 14.24 -13.91 3.05
C LEU A 57 14.63 -15.34 2.64
N ARG A 58 14.60 -15.65 1.34
CA ARG A 58 15.03 -16.96 0.81
C ARG A 58 16.55 -17.06 0.68
N ARG A 59 17.27 -15.95 0.75
CA ARG A 59 18.73 -15.94 0.67
C ARG A 59 19.33 -16.34 2.03
N PRO A 60 20.43 -17.10 2.03
CA PRO A 60 21.18 -17.36 3.25
C PRO A 60 21.85 -16.06 3.70
N GLU A 61 21.23 -15.36 4.64
CA GLU A 61 21.71 -14.10 5.19
C GLU A 61 21.99 -14.20 6.70
N ALA A 62 22.91 -13.36 7.18
CA ALA A 62 23.19 -13.21 8.61
C ALA A 62 21.94 -12.69 9.36
N ALA A 63 21.86 -13.02 10.66
CA ALA A 63 20.68 -12.73 11.49
C ALA A 63 20.17 -11.26 11.42
N PRO A 64 21.03 -10.21 11.42
CA PRO A 64 20.56 -8.83 11.33
C PRO A 64 19.82 -8.54 10.01
N ALA A 65 20.36 -9.01 8.89
CA ALA A 65 19.76 -8.81 7.57
C ALA A 65 18.43 -9.57 7.46
N ARG A 66 18.36 -10.80 7.97
CA ARG A 66 17.12 -11.59 8.04
C ARG A 66 16.03 -10.93 8.89
N PHE A 67 16.39 -10.27 9.99
CA PHE A 67 15.45 -9.49 10.78
C PHE A 67 14.87 -8.33 9.96
N THR A 68 15.72 -7.58 9.26
CA THR A 68 15.25 -6.45 8.42
C THR A 68 14.32 -6.90 7.31
N SER A 69 14.60 -8.02 6.67
CA SER A 69 13.75 -8.60 5.62
C SER A 69 12.43 -9.15 6.19
N THR A 70 12.44 -9.70 7.42
CA THR A 70 11.22 -10.12 8.13
C THR A 70 10.33 -8.92 8.43
N VAL A 71 10.88 -7.85 9.01
CA VAL A 71 10.12 -6.62 9.31
C VAL A 71 9.59 -6.00 8.03
N ALA A 72 10.38 -5.96 6.96
CA ALA A 72 9.94 -5.48 5.65
C ALA A 72 8.77 -6.31 5.10
N ALA A 73 8.83 -7.64 5.18
CA ALA A 73 7.77 -8.52 4.71
C ALA A 73 6.48 -8.35 5.52
N VAL A 74 6.58 -8.26 6.85
CA VAL A 74 5.42 -8.01 7.72
C VAL A 74 4.80 -6.65 7.44
N GLY A 75 5.62 -5.59 7.36
CA GLY A 75 5.14 -4.24 7.06
C GLY A 75 4.49 -4.13 5.68
N ALA A 76 5.04 -4.81 4.67
CA ALA A 76 4.45 -4.88 3.33
C ALA A 76 3.17 -5.72 3.28
N GLY A 77 3.10 -6.83 4.02
CA GLY A 77 1.89 -7.64 4.15
C GLY A 77 0.76 -6.85 4.80
N LEU A 78 1.03 -6.16 5.91
CA LEU A 78 0.06 -5.29 6.57
C LEU A 78 -0.39 -4.16 5.64
N GLY A 79 0.55 -3.47 4.99
CA GLY A 79 0.23 -2.40 4.03
C GLY A 79 -0.64 -2.89 2.88
N LEU A 80 -0.35 -4.07 2.31
CA LEU A 80 -1.13 -4.68 1.24
C LEU A 80 -2.57 -4.97 1.69
N VAL A 81 -2.74 -5.61 2.85
CA VAL A 81 -4.06 -5.93 3.41
C VAL A 81 -4.86 -4.66 3.69
N SER A 82 -4.23 -3.66 4.30
CA SER A 82 -4.89 -2.40 4.62
C SER A 82 -5.30 -1.62 3.37
N VAL A 83 -4.44 -1.53 2.35
CA VAL A 83 -4.78 -0.90 1.07
C VAL A 83 -5.93 -1.65 0.40
N ALA A 84 -5.85 -2.98 0.29
CA ALA A 84 -6.91 -3.78 -0.33
C ALA A 84 -8.27 -3.58 0.38
N TRP A 85 -8.28 -3.62 1.72
CA TRP A 85 -9.48 -3.41 2.51
C TRP A 85 -10.06 -1.99 2.32
N GLN A 86 -9.23 -0.95 2.41
CA GLN A 86 -9.68 0.44 2.23
C GLN A 86 -10.18 0.70 0.80
N SER A 87 -9.61 0.03 -0.20
CA SER A 87 -10.03 0.15 -1.59
C SER A 87 -11.39 -0.47 -1.86
N LEU A 88 -11.81 -1.49 -1.09
CA LEU A 88 -13.15 -2.08 -1.21
C LEU A 88 -14.26 -1.07 -0.90
N VAL A 89 -13.97 -0.07 -0.06
CA VAL A 89 -14.93 1.01 0.23
C VAL A 89 -15.30 1.76 -1.04
N LEU A 90 -14.34 1.98 -1.96
CA LEU A 90 -14.57 2.69 -3.22
C LEU A 90 -15.48 1.92 -4.20
N VAL A 91 -15.63 0.61 -4.02
CA VAL A 91 -16.42 -0.27 -4.91
C VAL A 91 -17.82 -0.56 -4.35
N ARG A 92 -18.02 -0.40 -3.03
CA ARG A 92 -19.28 -0.72 -2.33
C ARG A 92 -20.26 0.43 -2.19
N PHE A 93 -19.83 1.65 -2.48
CA PHE A 93 -20.63 2.86 -2.65
C PHE A 93 -20.38 3.36 -4.04
#